data_AF-A0AAW9BPB4-F1
#
_entry.id   AF-A0AAW9BPB4-F1
#
_cell.length_a   1.000
_cell.length_b   1.000
_cell.length_c   1.000
_cell.angle_alpha   90.00
_cell.angle_beta   90.00
_cell.angle_gamma   90.00
#
_symmetry.space_group_name_H-M   'P 1'
#
loop_
_entity.id
_entity.type
_entity.pdbx_description
1 polymer ?
#
loop_
_entity_poly.entity_id
_entity_poly.type
_entity_poly.pdbx_seq_one_letter_code
_entity_poly.pdbx_strand_id
1 'polypeptide(L)'
;DFFSHEPSATHMLTWVYSNLGAPASYRTMDGFGVHAYKWINQQGDVNYVKFQWKSQQGIKSLRPNEMTEMQGKDFNHLTNDLYAEIGRGNYPKWDLYVKVLSPEALSKLDYNGLDATKVWLNVPDRKVGTMTLNRLPENFFLDTEQSAFAPSNLIPGIEPSEDRLLQGRLFAYADTQLYRLGANLFQLPVNRPLTSVSNHNQNGLSNNAQLSNGDVNYEPSRKLNLAEDNQFKAVETKLVGTVQQKAISKPRDFYQAGVLYRSMNEQDRSDLIA
;
A
#
# COMPACT_ATOMS: atom_id res chain seq x y z
N ASP A 1 1.58 -24.13 -13.22
CA ASP A 1 0.18 -24.57 -13.11
C ASP A 1 -0.76 -23.41 -12.76
N PHE A 2 -0.75 -22.88 -11.52
CA PHE A 2 -1.64 -21.75 -11.17
C PHE A 2 -1.52 -20.56 -12.15
N PHE A 3 -0.31 -20.00 -12.31
CA PHE A 3 -0.11 -18.84 -13.19
C PHE A 3 -0.29 -19.13 -14.69
N SER A 4 -0.26 -20.39 -15.14
CA SER A 4 -0.59 -20.71 -16.54
C SER A 4 -2.08 -20.57 -16.85
N HIS A 5 -2.93 -20.46 -15.82
CA HIS A 5 -4.35 -20.16 -15.95
C HIS A 5 -4.68 -18.68 -15.69
N GLU A 6 -3.69 -17.86 -15.32
CA GLU A 6 -3.89 -16.46 -14.93
C GLU A 6 -3.04 -15.52 -15.81
N PRO A 7 -3.48 -15.24 -17.05
CA PRO A 7 -2.71 -14.40 -17.97
C PRO A 7 -2.49 -12.98 -17.43
N SER A 8 -3.37 -12.47 -16.57
CA SER A 8 -3.21 -11.14 -15.96
C SER A 8 -1.96 -11.02 -15.07
N ALA A 9 -1.44 -12.15 -14.57
CA ALA A 9 -0.21 -12.17 -13.77
C ALA A 9 1.05 -11.90 -14.60
N THR A 10 1.00 -11.99 -15.95
CA THR A 10 2.17 -11.88 -16.83
C THR A 10 3.02 -10.64 -16.56
N HIS A 11 2.37 -9.49 -16.32
CA HIS A 11 3.09 -8.24 -16.05
C HIS A 11 3.87 -8.32 -14.74
N MET A 12 3.25 -8.76 -13.65
CA MET A 12 3.94 -8.89 -12.35
C MET A 12 5.00 -10.01 -12.37
N LEU A 13 4.75 -11.11 -13.09
CA LEU A 13 5.75 -12.15 -13.31
C LEU A 13 6.99 -11.60 -14.02
N THR A 14 6.81 -10.71 -15.00
CA THR A 14 7.93 -10.04 -15.66
C THR A 14 8.72 -9.16 -14.68
N TRP A 15 8.06 -8.48 -13.73
CA TRP A 15 8.74 -7.71 -12.69
C TRP A 15 9.53 -8.61 -11.73
N VAL A 16 8.89 -9.64 -11.17
CA VAL A 16 9.49 -10.47 -10.11
C VAL A 16 10.64 -11.34 -10.60
N TYR A 17 10.61 -11.79 -11.86
CA TYR A 17 11.69 -12.57 -12.46
C TYR A 17 12.78 -11.70 -13.11
N SER A 18 12.56 -10.37 -13.23
CA SER A 18 13.66 -9.46 -13.56
C SER A 18 14.58 -9.27 -12.36
N ASN A 19 15.74 -8.62 -12.58
CA ASN A 19 16.65 -8.23 -11.50
C ASN A 19 15.96 -7.39 -10.41
N LEU A 20 14.86 -6.68 -10.71
CA LEU A 20 14.09 -5.93 -9.71
C LEU A 20 13.40 -6.81 -8.67
N GLY A 21 13.26 -8.12 -8.91
CA GLY A 21 12.78 -9.09 -7.93
C GLY A 21 13.76 -9.38 -6.79
N ALA A 22 15.02 -8.99 -6.93
CA ALA A 22 16.07 -9.17 -5.93
C ALA A 22 16.76 -7.83 -5.62
N PRO A 23 16.11 -6.92 -4.86
CA PRO A 23 16.73 -5.66 -4.49
C PRO A 23 18.01 -5.90 -3.67
N ALA A 24 19.05 -5.09 -3.90
CA ALA A 24 20.30 -5.20 -3.15
C ALA A 24 20.21 -4.62 -1.73
N SER A 25 19.22 -3.75 -1.50
CA SER A 25 18.91 -3.10 -0.24
C SER A 25 17.46 -2.60 -0.29
N TYR A 26 16.77 -2.57 0.86
CA TYR A 26 15.49 -1.86 0.97
C TYR A 26 15.61 -0.38 0.60
N ARG A 27 16.79 0.23 0.78
CA ARG A 27 17.04 1.65 0.49
C ARG A 27 17.10 1.93 -1.00
N THR A 28 17.47 0.93 -1.81
CA THR A 28 17.69 1.08 -3.26
C THR A 28 16.57 0.44 -4.09
N MET A 29 15.35 0.47 -3.57
CA MET A 29 14.15 0.08 -4.29
C MET A 29 13.07 1.18 -4.19
N ASP A 30 12.23 1.25 -5.20
CA ASP A 30 11.03 2.08 -5.18
C ASP A 30 9.89 1.40 -4.41
N GLY A 31 8.91 2.18 -3.97
CA GLY A 31 7.66 1.70 -3.38
C GLY A 31 6.46 2.14 -4.21
N PHE A 32 5.40 1.32 -4.26
CA PHE A 32 4.20 1.62 -5.04
C PHE A 32 2.94 1.31 -4.22
N GLY A 33 1.96 2.21 -4.27
CA GLY A 33 0.64 1.95 -3.69
C GLY A 33 -0.17 0.90 -4.48
N VAL A 34 0.24 0.63 -5.73
CA VAL A 34 -0.38 -0.26 -6.73
C VAL A 34 -1.77 0.20 -7.16
N HIS A 35 -2.71 0.22 -6.21
CA HIS A 35 -4.10 0.56 -6.41
C HIS A 35 -4.27 2.05 -6.70
N ALA A 36 -5.30 2.38 -7.47
CA ALA A 36 -5.84 3.72 -7.44
C ALA A 36 -6.62 3.90 -6.12
N TYR A 37 -6.49 5.07 -5.51
CA TYR A 37 -7.38 5.57 -4.46
C TYR A 37 -8.21 6.72 -5.02
N LYS A 38 -9.21 7.17 -4.29
CA LYS A 38 -9.92 8.41 -4.57
C LYS A 38 -9.34 9.53 -3.71
N TRP A 39 -9.13 10.68 -4.33
CA TRP A 39 -8.94 11.97 -3.67
C TRP A 39 -10.22 12.79 -3.76
N ILE A 40 -10.68 13.27 -2.62
CA ILE A 40 -11.89 14.07 -2.49
C ILE A 40 -11.48 15.45 -1.96
N ASN A 41 -11.82 16.49 -2.72
CA ASN A 41 -11.57 17.86 -2.29
C ASN A 41 -12.70 18.39 -1.39
N GLN A 42 -12.58 19.64 -0.92
CA GLN A 42 -13.58 20.28 -0.05
C GLN A 42 -14.94 20.49 -0.73
N GLN A 43 -14.99 20.48 -2.07
CA GLN A 43 -16.21 20.61 -2.86
C GLN A 43 -16.89 19.25 -3.10
N GLY A 44 -16.25 18.13 -2.72
CA GLY A 44 -16.74 16.78 -2.98
C GLY A 44 -16.33 16.21 -4.34
N ASP A 45 -15.48 16.92 -5.11
CA ASP A 45 -15.01 16.41 -6.41
C ASP A 45 -14.05 15.25 -6.22
N VAL A 46 -14.26 14.19 -6.99
CA VAL A 46 -13.45 12.97 -6.95
C VAL A 46 -12.42 12.97 -8.08
N ASN A 47 -11.17 12.71 -7.74
CA ASN A 47 -10.14 12.28 -8.67
C ASN A 47 -9.56 10.94 -8.23
N TYR A 48 -9.07 10.14 -9.18
CA TYR A 48 -8.33 8.92 -8.86
C TYR A 48 -6.84 9.22 -8.78
N VAL A 49 -6.16 8.64 -7.79
CA VAL A 49 -4.74 8.85 -7.52
C VAL A 49 -3.99 7.53 -7.37
N LYS A 50 -2.78 7.43 -7.95
CA LYS A 50 -1.80 6.37 -7.63
C LYS A 50 -0.57 6.98 -6.97
N PHE A 51 -0.05 6.32 -5.95
CA PHE A 51 1.13 6.74 -5.18
C PHE A 51 2.38 5.95 -5.58
N GLN A 52 3.52 6.65 -5.69
CA GLN A 52 4.84 6.06 -5.92
C GLN A 52 5.88 6.74 -5.03
N TRP A 53 6.67 5.94 -4.33
CA TRP A 53 7.84 6.37 -3.57
C TRP A 53 9.09 6.10 -4.40
N LYS A 54 9.77 7.15 -4.84
CA LYS A 54 11.02 7.05 -5.60
C LYS A 54 12.22 7.15 -4.69
N SER A 55 13.06 6.12 -4.65
CA SER A 55 14.28 6.11 -3.83
C SER A 55 15.24 7.22 -4.28
N GLN A 56 15.75 8.01 -3.33
CA GLN A 56 16.83 8.96 -3.58
C GLN A 56 18.21 8.30 -3.64
N GLN A 57 18.32 7.02 -3.28
CA GLN A 57 19.56 6.24 -3.32
C GLN A 57 19.77 5.57 -4.70
N GLY A 58 18.79 5.69 -5.60
CA GLY A 58 18.76 5.01 -6.89
C GLY A 58 18.31 3.56 -6.76
N ILE A 59 18.09 2.91 -7.90
CA ILE A 59 17.67 1.51 -7.96
C ILE A 59 18.90 0.61 -8.10
N LYS A 60 19.02 -0.37 -7.21
CA LYS A 60 20.07 -1.40 -7.26
C LYS A 60 19.50 -2.76 -6.89
N SER A 61 19.91 -3.75 -7.67
CA SER A 61 19.48 -5.14 -7.57
C SER A 61 20.67 -6.08 -7.61
N LEU A 62 20.51 -7.27 -7.04
CA LEU A 62 21.42 -8.39 -7.20
C LEU A 62 21.08 -9.13 -8.50
N ARG A 63 22.11 -9.51 -9.25
CA ARG A 63 22.00 -10.44 -10.38
C ARG A 63 21.97 -11.89 -9.90
N PRO A 64 21.55 -12.86 -10.74
CA PRO A 64 21.41 -14.26 -10.33
C PRO A 64 22.62 -14.90 -9.64
N ASN A 65 23.83 -14.62 -10.13
CA ASN A 65 25.06 -15.11 -9.52
C ASN A 65 25.37 -14.44 -8.17
N GLU A 66 25.05 -13.15 -8.02
CA GLU A 66 25.25 -12.38 -6.78
C GLU A 66 24.26 -12.81 -5.68
N MET A 67 23.05 -13.24 -6.06
CA MET A 67 22.02 -13.69 -5.11
C MET A 67 22.49 -14.88 -4.29
N THR A 68 22.98 -15.93 -4.94
CA THR A 68 23.45 -17.16 -4.27
C THR A 68 24.61 -16.86 -3.32
N GLU A 69 25.55 -16.03 -3.78
CA GLU A 69 26.69 -15.62 -2.96
C GLU A 69 26.25 -14.80 -1.74
N MET A 70 25.36 -13.82 -1.94
CA MET A 70 24.83 -13.00 -0.85
C MET A 70 24.09 -13.86 0.18
N GLN A 71 23.20 -14.74 -0.26
CA GLN A 71 22.42 -15.59 0.64
C GLN A 71 23.30 -16.57 1.44
N GLY A 72 24.42 -17.03 0.86
CA GLY A 72 25.40 -17.84 1.58
C GLY A 72 26.21 -17.05 2.63
N LYS A 73 26.34 -15.74 2.47
CA LYS A 73 27.08 -14.85 3.39
C LYS A 73 26.19 -14.24 4.47
N ASP A 74 25.03 -13.74 4.08
CA ASP A 74 24.11 -13.00 4.94
C ASP A 74 22.65 -13.18 4.48
N PHE A 75 21.95 -14.10 5.13
CA PHE A 75 20.53 -14.34 4.89
C PHE A 75 19.63 -13.17 5.34
N ASN A 76 20.17 -12.18 6.06
CA ASN A 76 19.46 -11.02 6.59
C ASN A 76 20.00 -9.69 6.03
N HIS A 77 20.67 -9.72 4.86
CA HIS A 77 21.41 -8.58 4.31
C HIS A 77 20.60 -7.29 4.16
N LEU A 78 19.30 -7.37 3.79
CA LEU A 78 18.46 -6.19 3.65
C LEU A 78 18.23 -5.46 4.98
N THR A 79 18.00 -6.22 6.05
CA THR A 79 17.84 -5.67 7.41
C THR A 79 19.18 -5.13 7.91
N ASN A 80 20.25 -5.90 7.74
CA ASN A 80 21.59 -5.51 8.18
C ASN A 80 22.06 -4.22 7.49
N ASP A 81 21.83 -4.07 6.18
CA ASP A 81 22.13 -2.84 5.44
C ASP A 81 21.31 -1.66 5.98
N LEU A 82 19.98 -1.79 6.12
CA LEU A 82 19.13 -0.70 6.60
C LEU A 82 19.53 -0.25 8.01
N TYR A 83 19.80 -1.20 8.90
CA TYR A 83 20.19 -0.93 10.29
C TYR A 83 21.58 -0.29 10.38
N ALA A 84 22.55 -0.82 9.65
CA ALA A 84 23.91 -0.29 9.63
C ALA A 84 23.93 1.16 9.11
N GLU A 85 23.14 1.45 8.08
CA GLU A 85 23.16 2.75 7.43
C GLU A 85 22.45 3.82 8.25
N ILE A 86 21.29 3.51 8.83
CA ILE A 86 20.65 4.42 9.79
C ILE A 86 21.54 4.61 11.03
N GLY A 87 22.19 3.55 11.53
CA GLY A 87 23.12 3.61 12.65
C GLY A 87 24.35 4.49 12.40
N ARG A 88 24.78 4.61 11.13
CA ARG A 88 25.86 5.52 10.69
C ARG A 88 25.39 6.95 10.40
N GLY A 89 24.10 7.24 10.52
CA GLY A 89 23.51 8.53 10.14
C GLY A 89 23.20 8.68 8.65
N ASN A 90 23.34 7.61 7.85
CA ASN A 90 23.03 7.59 6.42
C ASN A 90 21.53 7.32 6.20
N TYR A 91 20.69 8.29 6.56
CA TYR A 91 19.23 8.13 6.53
C TYR A 91 18.68 8.03 5.11
N PRO A 92 18.07 6.89 4.72
CA PRO A 92 17.49 6.75 3.40
C PRO A 92 16.22 7.59 3.24
N LYS A 93 15.95 7.98 2.00
CA LYS A 93 14.92 8.95 1.63
C LYS A 93 14.18 8.53 0.38
N TRP A 94 12.87 8.75 0.38
CA TRP A 94 12.03 8.56 -0.79
C TRP A 94 11.21 9.80 -1.06
N ASP A 95 11.16 10.20 -2.33
CA ASP A 95 10.23 11.22 -2.79
C ASP A 95 8.87 10.59 -3.11
N LEU A 96 7.81 11.11 -2.51
CA LEU A 96 6.45 10.75 -2.87
C LEU A 96 6.04 11.47 -4.14
N TYR A 97 5.66 10.69 -5.15
CA TYR A 97 5.01 11.15 -6.36
C TYR A 97 3.59 10.61 -6.45
N VAL A 98 2.73 11.39 -7.10
CA VAL A 98 1.37 10.98 -7.43
C VAL A 98 1.10 11.12 -8.93
N LYS A 99 0.30 10.20 -9.46
CA LYS A 99 -0.39 10.34 -10.74
C LYS A 99 -1.86 10.56 -10.44
N VAL A 100 -2.49 11.52 -11.11
CA VAL A 100 -3.89 11.90 -10.86
C VAL A 100 -4.68 11.89 -12.16
N LEU A 101 -5.84 11.25 -12.16
CA LEU A 101 -6.78 11.21 -13.27
C LEU A 101 -8.19 11.59 -12.80
N SER A 102 -8.91 12.38 -13.59
CA SER A 102 -10.35 12.57 -13.38
C SER A 102 -11.10 11.27 -13.72
N PRO A 103 -12.34 11.10 -13.24
CA PRO A 103 -13.17 9.94 -13.61
C PRO A 103 -13.33 9.80 -15.13
N GLU A 104 -13.48 10.92 -15.85
CA GLU A 104 -13.55 10.94 -17.31
C GLU A 104 -12.24 10.46 -17.95
N ALA A 105 -11.09 10.97 -17.51
CA ALA A 105 -9.79 10.59 -18.06
C ALA A 105 -9.46 9.11 -17.78
N LEU A 106 -9.81 8.61 -16.58
CA LEU A 106 -9.67 7.21 -16.23
C LEU A 106 -10.48 6.30 -17.17
N SER A 107 -11.72 6.69 -17.50
CA SER A 107 -12.60 5.91 -18.39
C SER A 107 -12.12 5.83 -19.84
N LYS A 108 -11.31 6.82 -20.27
CA LYS A 108 -10.73 6.91 -21.61
C LYS A 108 -9.49 6.05 -21.80
N LEU A 109 -8.95 5.44 -20.74
CA LEU A 109 -7.86 4.48 -20.86
C LEU A 109 -8.30 3.30 -21.75
N ASP A 110 -7.34 2.78 -22.52
CA ASP A 110 -7.55 1.63 -23.40
C ASP A 110 -7.51 0.29 -22.64
N TYR A 111 -7.18 0.32 -21.35
CA TYR A 111 -7.38 -0.74 -20.35
C TYR A 111 -8.22 -0.22 -19.17
N ASN A 112 -8.64 -1.12 -18.27
CA ASN A 112 -9.30 -0.71 -17.04
C ASN A 112 -8.33 0.03 -16.10
N GLY A 113 -8.60 1.31 -15.82
CA GLY A 113 -7.75 2.13 -14.96
C GLY A 113 -7.68 1.70 -13.48
N LEU A 114 -8.61 0.86 -13.03
CA LEU A 114 -8.67 0.31 -11.67
C LEU A 114 -8.20 -1.17 -11.61
N ASP A 115 -7.63 -1.69 -12.69
CA ASP A 115 -7.00 -3.00 -12.70
C ASP A 115 -5.63 -2.93 -12.00
N ALA A 116 -5.47 -3.68 -10.91
CA ALA A 116 -4.24 -3.75 -10.12
C ALA A 116 -3.02 -4.25 -10.91
N THR A 117 -3.22 -4.94 -12.04
CA THR A 117 -2.14 -5.41 -12.92
C THR A 117 -1.64 -4.34 -13.89
N LYS A 118 -2.24 -3.13 -13.87
CA LYS A 118 -1.92 -2.03 -14.80
C LYS A 118 -1.33 -0.80 -14.11
N VAL A 119 -0.29 -0.25 -14.72
CA VAL A 119 0.22 1.10 -14.41
C VAL A 119 -0.47 2.14 -15.29
N TRP A 120 -0.54 3.40 -14.86
CA TRP A 120 -1.01 4.51 -15.69
C TRP A 120 0.13 5.05 -16.55
N LEU A 121 0.26 4.52 -17.77
CA LEU A 121 1.25 4.96 -18.74
C LEU A 121 0.94 6.38 -19.19
N ASN A 122 1.97 7.18 -19.46
CA ASN A 122 1.87 8.55 -19.99
C ASN A 122 1.12 9.56 -19.09
N VAL A 123 0.83 9.21 -17.84
CA VAL A 123 0.32 10.16 -16.85
C VAL A 123 1.50 10.77 -16.09
N PRO A 124 1.64 12.12 -16.03
CA PRO A 124 2.78 12.76 -15.42
C PRO A 124 2.80 12.54 -13.90
N ASP A 125 4.00 12.36 -13.37
CA ASP A 125 4.23 12.28 -11.93
C ASP A 125 4.30 13.69 -11.33
N ARG A 126 3.70 13.88 -10.16
CA ARG A 126 3.78 15.14 -9.39
C ARG A 126 4.36 14.86 -8.02
N LYS A 127 5.48 15.49 -7.68
CA LYS A 127 6.10 15.36 -6.35
C LYS A 127 5.21 16.00 -5.29
N VAL A 128 4.97 15.28 -4.19
CA VAL A 128 4.15 15.72 -3.06
C VAL A 128 5.01 16.02 -1.83
N GLY A 129 6.03 15.20 -1.57
CA GLY A 129 6.88 15.35 -0.39
C GLY A 129 8.01 14.34 -0.37
N THR A 130 8.71 14.25 0.77
CA THR A 130 9.82 13.33 0.98
C THR A 130 9.71 12.67 2.34
N MET A 131 9.83 11.34 2.38
CA MET A 131 9.96 10.55 3.61
C MET A 131 11.45 10.30 3.88
N THR A 132 11.87 10.41 5.14
CA THR A 132 13.22 10.06 5.61
C THR A 132 13.09 9.05 6.74
N LEU A 133 13.75 7.90 6.64
CA LEU A 133 13.83 6.95 7.74
C LEU A 133 15.09 7.25 8.56
N ASN A 134 14.91 7.81 9.75
CA ASN A 134 16.01 8.36 10.57
C ASN A 134 16.15 7.76 11.97
N ARG A 135 15.41 6.69 12.26
CA ARG A 135 15.43 6.04 13.57
C ARG A 135 15.17 4.55 13.44
N LEU A 136 15.92 3.75 14.19
CA LEU A 136 15.70 2.31 14.33
C LEU A 136 14.67 2.03 15.43
N PRO A 137 13.94 0.91 15.34
CA PRO A 137 13.10 0.47 16.44
C PRO A 137 13.95 0.21 17.68
N GLU A 138 13.47 0.61 18.85
CA GLU A 138 14.15 0.32 20.13
C GLU A 138 14.01 -1.15 20.49
N ASN A 139 12.86 -1.74 20.14
CA ASN A 139 12.60 -3.16 20.27
C ASN A 139 11.90 -3.68 19.02
N PHE A 140 12.56 -4.57 18.28
CA PHE A 140 12.06 -5.12 17.03
C PHE A 140 10.69 -5.81 17.18
N PHE A 141 10.48 -6.54 18.27
CA PHE A 141 9.20 -7.21 18.48
C PHE A 141 8.07 -6.19 18.72
N LEU A 142 8.33 -5.18 19.56
CA LEU A 142 7.32 -4.18 19.90
C LEU A 142 6.96 -3.26 18.73
N ASP A 143 7.96 -2.85 17.95
CA ASP A 143 7.79 -1.83 16.91
C ASP A 143 7.64 -2.43 15.51
N THR A 144 8.28 -3.56 15.20
CA THR A 144 8.22 -4.16 13.85
C THR A 144 7.21 -5.30 13.81
N GLU A 145 7.37 -6.34 14.63
CA GLU A 145 6.51 -7.54 14.57
C GLU A 145 5.05 -7.23 14.95
N GLN A 146 4.84 -6.35 15.91
CA GLN A 146 3.50 -5.94 16.33
C GLN A 146 2.89 -4.80 15.50
N SER A 147 3.59 -4.29 14.48
CA SER A 147 3.03 -3.28 13.59
C SER A 147 1.83 -3.82 12.81
N ALA A 148 0.84 -2.96 12.58
CA ALA A 148 -0.42 -3.28 11.91
C ALA A 148 -0.77 -2.21 10.88
N PHE A 149 -0.51 -2.51 9.60
CA PHE A 149 -0.89 -1.66 8.47
C PHE A 149 -2.13 -2.22 7.80
N ALA A 150 -3.23 -1.45 7.73
CA ALA A 150 -4.45 -1.86 7.05
C ALA A 150 -4.86 -0.80 6.02
N PRO A 151 -5.18 -1.17 4.76
CA PRO A 151 -5.67 -0.21 3.75
C PRO A 151 -6.98 0.47 4.11
N SER A 152 -7.73 -0.08 5.08
CA SER A 152 -8.93 0.53 5.66
C SER A 152 -8.64 1.67 6.63
N ASN A 153 -7.40 1.83 7.10
CA ASN A 153 -6.98 2.96 7.93
C ASN A 153 -6.78 4.19 7.04
N LEU A 154 -7.88 4.88 6.78
CA LEU A 154 -7.96 6.04 5.89
C LEU A 154 -8.22 7.32 6.68
N ILE A 155 -7.99 8.45 6.03
CA ILE A 155 -8.23 9.79 6.56
C ILE A 155 -9.15 10.56 5.61
N PRO A 156 -9.89 11.58 6.09
CA PRO A 156 -10.73 12.41 5.23
C PRO A 156 -9.97 12.93 4.01
N GLY A 157 -10.61 12.84 2.84
CA GLY A 157 -10.02 13.20 1.55
C GLY A 157 -9.32 12.06 0.82
N ILE A 158 -9.12 10.89 1.44
CA ILE A 158 -8.61 9.68 0.78
C ILE A 158 -9.57 8.51 1.01
N GLU A 159 -10.14 7.98 -0.07
CA GLU A 159 -11.06 6.84 -0.02
C GLU A 159 -10.58 5.70 -0.93
N PRO A 160 -11.05 4.45 -0.73
CA PRO A 160 -10.72 3.38 -1.65
C PRO A 160 -11.41 3.60 -3.01
N SER A 161 -10.73 3.19 -4.08
CA SER A 161 -11.37 3.06 -5.39
C SER A 161 -12.13 1.74 -5.52
N GLU A 162 -12.82 1.56 -6.62
CA GLU A 162 -13.50 0.32 -7.01
C GLU A 162 -12.54 -0.77 -7.53
N ASP A 163 -11.21 -0.61 -7.37
CA ASP A 163 -10.24 -1.69 -7.62
C ASP A 163 -10.62 -2.91 -6.76
N ARG A 164 -10.97 -4.01 -7.44
CA ARG A 164 -11.53 -5.20 -6.80
C ARG A 164 -10.54 -5.89 -5.86
N LEU A 165 -9.24 -5.76 -6.11
CA LEU A 165 -8.22 -6.29 -5.23
C LEU A 165 -8.09 -5.41 -3.99
N LEU A 166 -8.13 -4.09 -4.14
CA LEU A 166 -8.14 -3.16 -3.01
C LEU A 166 -9.35 -3.41 -2.09
N GLN A 167 -10.54 -3.58 -2.68
CA GLN A 167 -11.77 -3.83 -1.92
C GLN A 167 -11.66 -5.06 -1.01
N GLY A 168 -11.03 -6.15 -1.47
CA GLY A 168 -10.76 -7.32 -0.62
C GLY A 168 -9.78 -7.01 0.52
N ARG A 169 -8.76 -6.18 0.27
CA ARG A 169 -7.76 -5.81 1.27
C ARG A 169 -8.31 -4.89 2.38
N LEU A 170 -9.37 -4.12 2.11
CA LEU A 170 -10.04 -3.31 3.13
C LEU A 170 -10.54 -4.15 4.31
N PHE A 171 -10.97 -5.39 4.03
CA PHE A 171 -11.39 -6.35 5.04
C PHE A 171 -10.21 -7.18 5.58
N ALA A 172 -9.46 -7.81 4.67
CA ALA A 172 -8.55 -8.90 5.03
C ALA A 172 -7.46 -8.50 6.05
N TYR A 173 -6.96 -7.26 5.98
CA TYR A 173 -5.89 -6.80 6.87
C TYR A 173 -6.40 -6.58 8.30
N ALA A 174 -7.52 -5.88 8.45
CA ALA A 174 -8.10 -5.64 9.77
C ALA A 174 -8.49 -6.96 10.43
N ASP A 175 -9.12 -7.88 9.67
CA ASP A 175 -9.50 -9.20 10.14
C ASP A 175 -8.29 -10.03 10.63
N THR A 176 -7.24 -10.15 9.81
CA THR A 176 -6.04 -10.93 10.21
C THR A 176 -5.32 -10.30 11.40
N GLN A 177 -5.38 -8.98 11.56
CA GLN A 177 -4.76 -8.27 12.69
C GLN A 177 -5.51 -8.51 13.99
N LEU A 178 -6.84 -8.63 13.96
CA LEU A 178 -7.62 -9.02 15.12
C LEU A 178 -7.24 -10.42 15.62
N TYR A 179 -6.97 -11.35 14.70
CA TYR A 179 -6.45 -12.68 15.06
C TYR A 179 -5.01 -12.62 15.59
N ARG A 180 -4.11 -11.94 14.87
CA ARG A 180 -2.66 -11.93 15.15
C ARG A 180 -2.28 -11.14 16.40
N LEU A 181 -2.95 -10.01 16.65
CA LEU A 181 -2.58 -9.05 17.70
C LEU A 181 -3.69 -8.85 18.75
N GLY A 182 -4.92 -9.28 18.45
CA GLY A 182 -6.07 -9.15 19.34
C GLY A 182 -6.90 -7.88 19.10
N ALA A 183 -8.08 -7.85 19.71
CA ALA A 183 -9.07 -6.77 19.55
C ALA A 183 -8.54 -5.38 19.95
N ASN A 184 -7.58 -5.33 20.87
CA ASN A 184 -7.04 -4.10 21.43
C ASN A 184 -5.71 -3.68 20.76
N LEU A 185 -5.41 -4.14 19.53
CA LEU A 185 -4.13 -3.87 18.85
C LEU A 185 -3.74 -2.37 18.76
N PHE A 186 -4.72 -1.47 18.72
CA PHE A 186 -4.50 -0.02 18.66
C PHE A 186 -4.05 0.60 20.00
N GLN A 187 -4.05 -0.20 21.09
CA GLN A 187 -3.45 0.18 22.37
C GLN A 187 -1.93 -0.05 22.38
N LEU A 188 -1.40 -0.85 21.43
CA LEU A 188 0.04 -1.04 21.27
C LEU A 188 0.67 0.28 20.78
N PRO A 189 1.79 0.74 21.37
CA PRO A 189 2.35 2.07 21.08
C PRO A 189 2.60 2.34 19.59
N VAL A 190 3.07 1.35 18.83
CA VAL A 190 3.37 1.49 17.39
C VAL A 190 2.11 1.67 16.53
N ASN A 191 0.97 1.13 16.95
CA ASN A 191 -0.30 1.18 16.19
C ASN A 191 -1.23 2.29 16.68
N ARG A 192 -0.93 2.90 17.82
CA ARG A 192 -1.78 3.91 18.44
C ARG A 192 -1.73 5.21 17.63
N PRO A 193 -2.89 5.79 17.25
CA PRO A 193 -2.89 7.11 16.60
C PRO A 193 -2.34 8.17 17.55
N LEU A 194 -1.70 9.20 16.99
CA LEU A 194 -1.17 10.34 17.76
C LEU A 194 -2.24 11.40 18.06
N THR A 195 -3.45 11.22 17.54
CA THR A 195 -4.62 12.08 17.81
C THR A 195 -5.53 11.44 18.86
N SER A 196 -6.40 12.25 19.46
CA SER A 196 -7.45 11.72 20.35
C SER A 196 -8.35 10.73 19.60
N VAL A 197 -8.67 9.61 20.25
CA VAL A 197 -9.65 8.64 19.77
C VAL A 197 -10.87 8.70 20.68
N SER A 198 -12.04 8.82 20.08
CA SER A 198 -13.31 8.79 20.81
C SER A 198 -14.29 7.94 20.02
N ASN A 199 -14.64 6.79 20.56
CA ASN A 199 -15.55 5.82 19.97
C ASN A 199 -16.20 4.98 21.08
N HIS A 200 -17.01 3.99 20.69
CA HIS A 200 -17.73 3.11 21.61
C HIS A 200 -17.09 1.72 21.77
N ASN A 201 -15.90 1.47 21.21
CA ASN A 201 -15.21 0.20 21.36
C ASN A 201 -14.78 0.00 22.82
N GLN A 202 -15.05 -1.15 23.40
CA GLN A 202 -14.79 -1.45 24.82
C GLN A 202 -14.41 -2.92 25.03
N ASN A 203 -13.92 -3.25 26.23
CA ASN A 203 -13.60 -4.60 26.67
C ASN A 203 -12.55 -5.28 25.76
N GLY A 204 -12.69 -6.58 25.47
CA GLY A 204 -11.71 -7.36 24.71
C GLY A 204 -10.50 -7.78 25.55
N LEU A 205 -9.81 -8.84 25.10
CA LEU A 205 -8.63 -9.38 25.78
C LEU A 205 -7.53 -8.32 25.90
N SER A 206 -6.84 -8.29 27.04
CA SER A 206 -5.72 -7.39 27.32
C SER A 206 -6.04 -5.90 27.17
N ASN A 207 -7.29 -5.48 27.41
CA ASN A 207 -7.64 -4.07 27.44
C ASN A 207 -6.93 -3.37 28.60
N ASN A 208 -6.07 -2.40 28.27
CA ASN A 208 -5.29 -1.61 29.23
C ASN A 208 -5.77 -0.15 29.34
N ALA A 209 -6.88 0.20 28.67
CA ALA A 209 -7.40 1.56 28.67
C ALA A 209 -7.93 1.92 30.06
N GLN A 210 -7.51 3.07 30.57
CA GLN A 210 -8.15 3.70 31.72
C GLN A 210 -9.40 4.42 31.20
N LEU A 211 -10.58 3.83 31.41
CA LEU A 211 -11.85 4.40 30.97
C LEU A 211 -12.04 5.77 31.62
N SER A 212 -11.98 6.84 30.83
CA SER A 212 -12.21 8.22 31.31
C SER A 212 -13.67 8.68 31.16
N ASN A 213 -14.52 7.92 30.46
CA ASN A 213 -15.91 8.27 30.18
C ASN A 213 -16.84 7.14 30.63
N GLY A 214 -17.91 7.50 31.36
CA GLY A 214 -18.80 6.58 32.10
C GLY A 214 -19.62 5.62 31.24
N ASP A 215 -20.64 5.00 31.84
CA ASP A 215 -21.45 3.87 31.34
C ASP A 215 -22.20 4.06 29.98
N VAL A 216 -21.87 5.09 29.19
CA VAL A 216 -22.50 5.41 27.90
C VAL A 216 -21.63 4.89 26.75
N ASN A 217 -21.84 3.63 26.40
CA ASN A 217 -21.15 2.91 25.31
C ASN A 217 -22.04 2.72 24.07
N TYR A 218 -23.02 3.61 23.88
CA TYR A 218 -24.00 3.57 22.80
C TYR A 218 -24.23 4.97 22.22
N GLU A 219 -24.73 5.00 20.99
CA GLU A 219 -25.14 6.19 20.24
C GLU A 219 -26.51 5.90 19.60
N PRO A 220 -27.45 6.89 19.55
CA PRO A 220 -27.35 8.23 20.11
C PRO A 220 -27.52 8.28 21.64
N SER A 221 -26.96 9.30 22.30
CA SER A 221 -27.14 9.51 23.75
C SER A 221 -27.18 10.99 24.13
N ARG A 222 -28.08 11.34 25.07
CA ARG A 222 -28.15 12.67 25.68
C ARG A 222 -27.10 12.92 26.78
N LYS A 223 -26.38 11.87 27.21
CA LYS A 223 -25.42 11.91 28.32
C LYS A 223 -23.97 12.10 27.85
N LEU A 224 -23.69 11.76 26.59
CA LEU A 224 -22.38 11.86 25.99
C LEU A 224 -22.53 12.51 24.61
N ASN A 225 -21.83 13.63 24.38
CA ASN A 225 -21.80 14.29 23.07
C ASN A 225 -20.72 13.65 22.18
N LEU A 226 -20.98 12.42 21.73
CA LEU A 226 -20.14 11.67 20.79
C LEU A 226 -21.03 11.24 19.61
N ALA A 227 -21.27 12.16 18.69
CA ALA A 227 -22.07 11.93 17.49
C ALA A 227 -21.20 11.87 16.24
N GLU A 228 -21.73 11.28 15.16
CA GLU A 228 -21.11 11.31 13.84
C GLU A 228 -20.86 12.74 13.37
N ASP A 229 -19.67 13.00 12.82
CA ASP A 229 -19.37 14.25 12.14
C ASP A 229 -19.76 14.18 10.67
N ASN A 230 -20.88 14.82 10.33
CA ASN A 230 -21.42 14.87 8.97
C ASN A 230 -20.49 15.57 7.96
N GLN A 231 -19.44 16.28 8.41
CA GLN A 231 -18.47 16.91 7.51
C GLN A 231 -17.59 15.90 6.77
N PHE A 232 -17.44 14.69 7.31
CA PHE A 232 -16.52 13.66 6.78
C PHE A 232 -17.23 12.47 6.15
N LYS A 233 -18.46 12.67 5.66
CA LYS A 233 -19.19 11.63 4.94
C LYS A 233 -18.44 11.17 3.69
N ALA A 234 -18.53 9.86 3.43
CA ALA A 234 -17.98 9.27 2.23
C ALA A 234 -18.67 9.80 0.97
N VAL A 235 -17.96 9.81 -0.15
CA VAL A 235 -18.52 10.32 -1.40
C VAL A 235 -19.65 9.45 -1.96
N GLU A 236 -20.75 10.08 -2.34
CA GLU A 236 -21.85 9.42 -3.03
C GLU A 236 -21.43 9.02 -4.45
N THR A 237 -21.18 7.73 -4.66
CA THR A 237 -20.77 7.20 -5.97
C THR A 237 -21.99 6.67 -6.73
N LYS A 238 -22.28 7.24 -7.90
CA LYS A 238 -23.36 6.75 -8.76
C LYS A 238 -23.04 5.34 -9.29
N LEU A 239 -23.93 4.39 -9.04
CA LEU A 239 -23.81 3.00 -9.51
C LEU A 239 -24.65 2.76 -10.76
N VAL A 240 -24.16 1.90 -11.65
CA VAL A 240 -24.86 1.46 -12.87
C VAL A 240 -24.69 -0.05 -13.03
N GLY A 241 -25.75 -0.74 -13.44
CA GLY A 241 -25.76 -2.19 -13.68
C GLY A 241 -26.41 -2.98 -12.55
N THR A 242 -26.03 -4.24 -12.40
CA THR A 242 -26.55 -5.18 -11.39
C THR A 242 -25.41 -5.87 -10.65
N VAL A 243 -25.69 -6.39 -9.46
CA VAL A 243 -24.77 -7.28 -8.73
C VAL A 243 -24.44 -8.49 -9.61
N GLN A 244 -23.15 -8.82 -9.73
CA GLN A 244 -22.67 -9.85 -10.65
C GLN A 244 -21.30 -10.39 -10.24
N GLN A 245 -20.96 -11.58 -10.72
CA GLN A 245 -19.64 -12.19 -10.62
C GLN A 245 -19.04 -12.32 -12.03
N LYS A 246 -18.43 -11.25 -12.51
CA LYS A 246 -17.92 -11.16 -13.89
C LYS A 246 -16.54 -10.57 -13.91
N ALA A 247 -15.64 -11.10 -14.74
CA ALA A 247 -14.32 -10.50 -15.00
C ALA A 247 -14.42 -9.03 -15.47
N ILE A 248 -13.34 -8.28 -15.28
CA ILE A 248 -13.26 -6.90 -15.78
C ILE A 248 -13.26 -6.88 -17.32
N SER A 249 -13.69 -5.77 -17.91
CA SER A 249 -13.51 -5.52 -19.34
C SER A 249 -12.14 -4.89 -19.63
N LYS A 250 -11.69 -4.99 -20.89
CA LYS A 250 -10.38 -4.46 -21.36
C LYS A 250 -9.16 -4.92 -20.52
N PRO A 251 -8.96 -6.23 -20.33
CA PRO A 251 -7.89 -6.74 -19.47
C PRO A 251 -6.49 -6.44 -20.02
N ARG A 252 -6.25 -6.50 -21.35
CA ARG A 252 -4.94 -6.17 -21.99
C ARG A 252 -3.72 -6.79 -21.29
N ASP A 253 -3.81 -8.06 -20.91
CA ASP A 253 -2.88 -8.74 -20.00
C ASP A 253 -1.40 -8.71 -20.42
N PHE A 254 -1.13 -8.81 -21.72
CA PHE A 254 0.24 -8.91 -22.23
C PHE A 254 0.86 -7.55 -22.62
N TYR A 255 0.07 -6.49 -22.75
CA TYR A 255 0.53 -5.24 -23.35
C TYR A 255 1.63 -4.58 -22.51
N GLN A 256 1.38 -4.37 -21.22
CA GLN A 256 2.33 -3.70 -20.34
C GLN A 256 3.53 -4.58 -19.98
N ALA A 257 3.36 -5.91 -19.93
CA ALA A 257 4.48 -6.85 -19.83
C ALA A 257 5.44 -6.68 -21.02
N GLY A 258 4.91 -6.58 -22.24
CA GLY A 258 5.71 -6.33 -23.43
C GLY A 258 6.40 -4.95 -23.43
N VAL A 259 5.75 -3.91 -22.91
CA VAL A 259 6.36 -2.58 -22.74
C VAL A 259 7.55 -2.67 -21.79
N LEU A 260 7.38 -3.32 -20.64
CA LEU A 260 8.44 -3.52 -19.65
C LEU A 260 9.62 -4.31 -20.24
N TYR A 261 9.35 -5.47 -20.85
CA TYR A 261 10.39 -6.30 -21.48
C TYR A 261 11.22 -5.54 -22.52
N ARG A 262 10.57 -4.73 -23.37
CA ARG A 262 11.27 -3.93 -24.39
C ARG A 262 12.05 -2.75 -23.81
N SER A 263 11.72 -2.30 -22.60
CA SER A 263 12.46 -1.23 -21.91
C SER A 263 13.76 -1.71 -21.28
N MET A 264 13.92 -3.02 -21.06
CA MET A 264 15.13 -3.62 -20.49
C MET A 264 16.29 -3.60 -21.50
N ASN A 265 17.52 -3.46 -20.98
CA ASN A 265 18.73 -3.68 -21.79
C ASN A 265 18.91 -5.19 -22.10
N GLU A 266 19.88 -5.51 -22.95
CA GLU A 266 20.12 -6.89 -23.39
C GLU A 266 20.46 -7.84 -22.24
N GLN A 267 21.30 -7.41 -21.30
CA GLN A 267 21.68 -8.24 -20.15
C GLN A 267 20.49 -8.50 -19.24
N ASP A 268 19.69 -7.49 -18.91
CA ASP A 268 18.53 -7.66 -18.02
C ASP A 268 17.43 -8.52 -18.68
N ARG A 269 17.33 -8.53 -20.01
CA ARG A 269 16.48 -9.49 -20.74
C ARG A 269 17.01 -10.92 -20.65
N SER A 270 18.33 -11.10 -20.78
CA SER A 270 18.97 -12.41 -20.62
C SER A 270 18.77 -12.95 -19.21
N ASP A 271 18.95 -12.11 -18.19
CA ASP A 271 18.75 -12.49 -16.78
C ASP A 271 17.28 -12.84 -16.48
N LEU A 272 16.31 -12.16 -17.10
CA LEU A 272 14.89 -12.47 -16.96
C LEU A 272 14.50 -13.83 -17.59
N ILE A 273 15.18 -14.23 -18.67
CA ILE A 273 14.86 -15.44 -19.44
C ILE A 273 15.52 -16.69 -18.83
N ALA A 274 16.70 -16.51 -18.22
CA ALA A 274 17.51 -17.58 -17.62
C ALA A 274 16.85 -18.18 -16.37
#